data_AF-A0A525K4Z3-F1
#
_entry.id   AF-A0A525K4Z3-F1
#
_cell.length_a   1.000
_cell.length_b   1.000
_cell.length_c   1.000
_cell.angle_alpha   90.00
_cell.angle_beta   90.00
_cell.angle_gamma   90.00
#
_symmetry.space_group_name_H-M   'P 1'
#
loop_
_entity.id
_entity.type
_entity.pdbx_description
1 polymer ?
#
loop_
_entity_poly.entity_id
_entity_poly.type
_entity_poly.pdbx_seq_one_letter_code
_entity_poly.pdbx_strand_id
1 'polypeptide(L)' 'IKVITVQPGDTVESLSHRMAGVDRPTERFRVLNGLDAHAQVKARDRVKIVVD' A
#
# COMPACT_ATOMS: atom_id res chain seq x y z
N ILE A 1 9.72 6.31 -4.98
CA ILE A 1 9.07 5.73 -3.74
C ILE A 1 8.65 6.84 -2.78
N LYS A 2 7.41 6.81 -2.27
CA LYS A 2 6.88 7.75 -1.26
C LYS A 2 6.32 7.00 -0.05
N VAL A 3 6.43 7.61 1.13
CA VAL A 3 5.75 7.13 2.34
C VAL A 3 4.53 7.98 2.60
N ILE A 4 3.38 7.34 2.85
CA ILE A 4 2.11 7.99 3.15
C ILE A 4 1.50 7.45 4.45
N THR A 5 0.64 8.25 5.06
CA THR A 5 -0.12 7.86 6.25
C THR A 5 -1.46 7.28 5.83
N VAL A 6 -1.78 6.08 6.29
CA VAL A 6 -3.06 5.39 6.06
C VAL A 6 -4.19 6.20 6.70
N GLN A 7 -5.22 6.52 5.93
CA GLN A 7 -6.41 7.22 6.39
C GLN A 7 -7.51 6.24 6.82
N PRO A 8 -8.46 6.68 7.67
CA PRO A 8 -9.65 5.87 7.94
C PRO A 8 -10.37 5.48 6.64
N GLY A 9 -10.64 4.18 6.46
CA GLY A 9 -11.28 3.64 5.26
C GLY A 9 -10.33 3.28 4.11
N ASP A 10 -9.03 3.59 4.22
CA ASP A 10 -8.04 3.04 3.29
C ASP A 10 -7.93 1.51 3.45
N THR A 11 -7.74 0.80 2.34
CA THR A 11 -7.48 -0.64 2.28
C THR A 11 -6.19 -0.90 1.51
N VAL A 12 -5.71 -2.15 1.53
CA VAL A 12 -4.57 -2.55 0.70
C VAL A 12 -4.85 -2.27 -0.78
N GLU A 13 -6.07 -2.58 -1.24
CA GLU A 13 -6.51 -2.37 -2.61
C GLU A 13 -6.51 -0.88 -2.97
N SER A 14 -7.15 -0.03 -2.15
CA SER A 14 -7.27 1.40 -2.44
C SER A 14 -5.92 2.12 -2.42
N LEU A 15 -5.02 1.73 -1.53
CA LEU A 15 -3.66 2.28 -1.46
C LEU A 15 -2.79 1.77 -2.60
N SER A 16 -2.95 0.50 -3.01
CA SER A 16 -2.21 -0.06 -4.14
C SER A 16 -2.56 0.60 -5.47
N HIS A 17 -3.80 1.05 -5.66
CA HIS A 17 -4.21 1.81 -6.85
C HIS A 17 -3.51 3.17 -6.99
N ARG A 18 -2.92 3.71 -5.92
CA ARG A 18 -2.15 4.96 -5.96
C ARG A 18 -0.71 4.74 -6.45
N MET A 19 -0.32 3.50 -6.70
CA MET A 19 1.01 3.16 -7.19
C MET A 19 1.08 3.32 -8.71
N ALA A 20 2.19 3.87 -9.19
CA ALA A 20 2.45 4.05 -10.62
C ALA A 20 3.52 3.07 -11.12
N GLY A 21 3.41 2.64 -12.38
CA GLY A 21 4.44 1.85 -13.06
C GLY A 21 4.70 0.46 -12.47
N VAL A 22 3.70 -0.15 -11.81
CA VAL A 22 3.84 -1.48 -11.19
C VAL A 22 2.84 -2.48 -11.75
N ASP A 23 3.33 -3.67 -12.09
CA ASP A 23 2.47 -4.83 -12.34
C ASP A 23 1.99 -5.41 -11.01
N ARG A 24 0.71 -5.82 -10.99
CA ARG A 24 0.03 -6.41 -9.83
C ARG A 24 0.19 -5.54 -8.57
N PRO A 25 -0.40 -4.33 -8.56
CA PRO A 25 -0.16 -3.31 -7.55
C PRO A 25 -0.45 -3.80 -6.13
N THR A 26 -1.50 -4.61 -5.93
CA THR A 26 -1.90 -5.12 -4.62
C THR A 26 -0.85 -6.07 -4.03
N GLU A 27 -0.37 -7.07 -4.78
CA GLU A 27 0.75 -7.91 -4.34
C GLU A 27 2.04 -7.10 -4.14
N ARG A 28 2.33 -6.16 -5.05
CA ARG A 28 3.51 -5.29 -4.93
C ARG A 28 3.47 -4.46 -3.65
N PHE A 29 2.32 -3.88 -3.32
CA PHE A 29 2.11 -3.11 -2.11
C PHE A 29 2.38 -3.95 -0.86
N ARG A 30 1.85 -5.18 -0.81
CA ARG A 30 2.05 -6.09 0.32
C ARG A 30 3.53 -6.40 0.53
N VAL A 31 4.22 -6.83 -0.53
CA VAL A 31 5.66 -7.14 -0.46
C VAL A 31 6.48 -5.91 -0.03
N LEU A 32 6.19 -4.74 -0.59
CA LEU A 32 6.90 -3.50 -0.28
C LEU A 32 6.74 -3.07 1.19
N ASN A 33 5.60 -3.39 1.80
CA ASN A 33 5.26 -3.04 3.18
C ASN A 33 5.46 -4.19 4.17
N GLY A 34 5.93 -5.36 3.72
CA GLY A 34 6.09 -6.54 4.58
C GLY A 34 4.76 -7.06 5.14
N LEU A 35 3.69 -6.97 4.37
CA LEU A 35 2.36 -7.44 4.75
C LEU A 35 2.12 -8.87 4.27
N ASP A 36 1.56 -9.70 5.13
CA ASP A 36 1.05 -11.03 4.76
C ASP A 36 -0.15 -10.94 3.81
N ALA A 37 -0.50 -12.06 3.16
CA ALA A 37 -1.56 -12.12 2.16
C ALA A 37 -2.93 -11.58 2.64
N HIS A 38 -3.24 -11.76 3.92
CA HIS A 38 -4.51 -11.35 4.53
C HIS A 38 -4.36 -10.18 5.51
N ALA A 39 -3.17 -9.60 5.63
CA ALA A 39 -2.93 -8.48 6.52
C ALA A 39 -3.67 -7.24 6.02
N GLN A 40 -4.25 -6.49 6.97
CA GLN A 40 -4.94 -5.23 6.73
C GLN A 40 -4.04 -4.07 7.18
N VAL A 41 -4.16 -2.94 6.50
CA VAL A 41 -3.54 -1.68 6.94
C VAL A 41 -4.35 -1.07 8.08
N LYS A 42 -3.69 -0.42 9.04
CA LYS A 42 -4.38 0.29 10.12
C LYS A 42 -4.29 1.79 9.89
N ALA A 43 -5.36 2.51 10.19
CA ALA A 43 -5.35 3.95 10.12
C ALA A 43 -4.21 4.52 10.98
N ARG A 44 -3.57 5.58 10.48
CA ARG A 44 -2.38 6.23 11.04
C ARG A 44 -1.06 5.48 10.86
N ASP A 45 -1.06 4.26 10.34
CA ASP A 45 0.18 3.58 9.95
C ASP A 45 0.86 4.32 8.80
N ARG A 46 2.18 4.13 8.69
CA ARG A 46 2.96 4.61 7.55
C ARG A 46 3.25 3.46 6.61
N VAL A 47 2.91 3.65 5.34
CA VAL A 47 3.14 2.67 4.27
C VAL A 47 3.89 3.29 3.11
N LYS A 48 4.64 2.47 2.40
CA LYS A 48 5.40 2.81 1.19
C LYS A 48 4.55 2.53 -0.04
N ILE A 49 4.61 3.45 -0.99
CA ILE A 49 4.04 3.31 -2.33
C ILE A 49 5.09 3.69 -3.38
N VAL A 50 5.01 3.07 -4.55
CA VAL A 50 5.82 3.46 -5.71
C VAL A 50 5.08 4.58 -6.43
N VAL A 51 5.69 5.75 -6.47
CA VAL A 51 5.25 6.89 -7.27
C VAL A 51 6.53 7.39 -7.91
N ASP A 52 6.61 7.28 -9.23
CA ASP A 52 7.65 7.79 -10.13
C ASP A 52 6.95 8.13 -11.45
#